data_AF-A0A6I8P693-F1
#
_entry.id   AF-A0A6I8P693-F1
#
_cell.length_a   1.000
_cell.length_b   1.000
_cell.length_c   1.000
_cell.angle_alpha   90.00
_cell.angle_beta   90.00
_cell.angle_gamma   90.00
#
_symmetry.space_group_name_H-M   'P 1'
#
loop_
_entity.id
_entity.type
_entity.pdbx_description
1 polymer ?
#
loop_
_entity_poly.entity_id
_entity_poly.type
_entity_poly.pdbx_seq_one_letter_code
_entity_poly.pdbx_strand_id
1 'polypeptide(L)'
;LPYPQLHPLIPRPRRGRAQKMAGALLVLCLAGLCVLGTPAALATPRLLGHFLALHAGRLAQRICGLAEELCHVQARYQGSYRRAARSCLGGSVRLGSLLLLCVYFYVTLCPELDLPLALTLECLCQLLNLILGLQPLTPAEISEVCERRHLNVAQGLAWSYYVGYLKLILPGFGVRDHDHFTSLCLSSLICQMGIETVSPTWDDLIPLCLPHSALHIVSA
;
A
#
# COMPACT_ATOMS: atom_id res chain seq x y z
N LEU A 1 30.15 14.14 8.69
CA LEU A 1 30.89 12.97 8.19
C LEU A 1 30.31 12.56 6.84
N PRO A 2 31.07 12.63 5.73
CA PRO A 2 30.60 12.10 4.45
C PRO A 2 30.42 10.58 4.59
N TYR A 3 29.29 10.06 4.12
CA TYR A 3 29.05 8.60 4.06
C TYR A 3 30.19 7.95 3.27
N PRO A 4 30.76 6.81 3.72
CA PRO A 4 31.70 6.08 2.90
C PRO A 4 31.01 5.77 1.57
N GLN A 5 31.67 6.10 0.46
CA GLN A 5 31.17 5.81 -0.88
C GLN A 5 31.17 4.29 -1.05
N LEU A 6 30.06 3.66 -0.66
CA LEU A 6 29.76 2.28 -1.01
C LEU A 6 29.73 2.15 -2.53
N HIS A 7 29.94 0.93 -3.02
CA HIS A 7 30.00 0.59 -4.45
C HIS A 7 28.92 1.33 -5.26
N PRO A 8 29.25 1.95 -6.42
CA PRO A 8 28.35 2.85 -7.15
C PRO A 8 27.04 2.21 -7.63
N LEU A 9 26.98 0.88 -7.68
CA LEU A 9 25.77 0.12 -8.02
C LEU A 9 24.77 -0.02 -6.84
N ILE A 10 25.16 0.36 -5.63
CA ILE A 10 24.27 0.24 -4.47
C ILE A 10 23.24 1.38 -4.53
N PRO A 11 21.95 1.06 -4.64
CA PRO A 11 20.91 2.05 -4.79
C PRO A 11 20.85 2.94 -3.56
N ARG A 12 20.68 4.24 -3.78
CA ARG A 12 20.52 5.24 -2.71
C ARG A 12 19.08 5.25 -2.20
N PRO A 13 18.86 5.57 -0.92
CA PRO A 13 17.52 5.66 -0.37
C PRO A 13 16.68 6.71 -1.08
N ARG A 14 15.40 6.39 -1.31
CA ARG A 14 14.46 7.27 -2.02
C ARG A 14 14.19 8.57 -1.25
N ARG A 15 14.73 9.68 -1.75
CA ARG A 15 14.78 10.99 -1.06
C ARG A 15 13.59 11.93 -1.32
N GLY A 16 12.39 11.38 -1.55
CA GLY A 16 11.16 12.19 -1.69
C GLY A 16 11.11 13.14 -2.90
N ARG A 17 11.89 12.90 -3.97
CA ARG A 17 11.88 13.74 -5.18
C ARG A 17 10.50 13.82 -5.83
N ALA A 18 9.71 12.75 -5.76
CA ALA A 18 8.35 12.71 -6.29
C ALA A 18 7.45 13.81 -5.68
N GLN A 19 7.54 14.07 -4.38
CA GLN A 19 6.76 15.12 -3.72
C GLN A 19 7.12 16.52 -4.22
N LYS A 20 8.42 16.77 -4.48
CA LYS A 20 8.88 18.05 -5.03
C LYS A 20 8.37 18.26 -6.46
N MET A 21 8.43 17.20 -7.29
CA MET A 21 7.90 17.25 -8.65
C MET A 21 6.39 17.45 -8.66
N ALA A 22 5.65 16.76 -7.78
CA ALA A 22 4.21 16.95 -7.62
C ALA A 22 3.88 18.39 -7.23
N GLY A 23 4.64 18.99 -6.30
CA GLY A 23 4.49 20.41 -5.94
C GLY A 23 4.75 21.36 -7.11
N ALA A 24 5.81 21.12 -7.89
CA ALA A 24 6.11 21.94 -9.07
C ALA A 24 5.00 21.84 -10.14
N LEU A 25 4.49 20.62 -10.39
CA LEU A 25 3.37 20.40 -11.32
C LEU A 25 2.08 21.06 -10.82
N LEU A 26 1.81 21.01 -9.51
CA LEU A 26 0.65 21.68 -8.92
C LEU A 26 0.71 23.20 -9.15
N VAL A 27 1.87 23.82 -8.91
CA VAL A 27 2.07 25.26 -9.18
C VAL A 27 1.86 25.58 -10.66
N LEU A 28 2.35 24.71 -11.56
CA LEU A 28 2.15 24.88 -13.00
C LEU A 28 0.66 24.79 -13.39
N CYS A 29 -0.10 23.83 -12.84
CA CYS A 29 -1.53 23.71 -13.07
C CYS A 29 -2.30 24.94 -12.56
N LEU A 30 -1.93 25.46 -11.38
CA LEU A 30 -2.53 26.68 -10.83
C LEU A 30 -2.24 27.90 -11.71
N ALA A 31 -1.00 28.06 -12.18
CA ALA A 31 -0.64 29.12 -13.12
C ALA A 31 -1.43 29.00 -14.44
N GLY A 32 -1.62 27.79 -14.95
CA GLY A 32 -2.46 27.53 -16.13
C GLY A 32 -3.92 27.96 -15.92
N LEU A 33 -4.51 27.65 -14.77
CA LEU A 33 -5.87 28.10 -14.42
C LEU A 33 -5.97 29.63 -14.32
N CYS A 34 -4.94 30.30 -13.80
CA CYS A 34 -4.86 31.76 -13.78
C CYS A 34 -4.80 32.36 -15.18
N VAL A 35 -4.01 31.77 -16.09
CA VAL A 35 -3.89 32.22 -17.49
C VAL A 35 -5.20 32.00 -18.27
N LEU A 36 -5.90 30.91 -18.00
CA LEU A 36 -7.18 30.58 -18.64
C LEU A 36 -8.35 31.46 -18.15
N GLY A 37 -8.10 32.36 -17.19
CA GLY A 37 -9.09 33.33 -16.70
C GLY A 37 -10.28 32.69 -15.98
N THR A 38 -10.17 31.44 -15.52
CA THR A 38 -11.28 30.78 -14.83
C THR A 38 -11.57 31.53 -13.53
N PRO A 39 -12.80 32.00 -13.29
CA PRO A 39 -13.12 32.75 -12.09
C PRO A 39 -12.96 31.84 -10.86
N ALA A 40 -12.14 32.26 -9.91
CA ALA A 40 -11.85 31.51 -8.68
C ALA A 40 -13.14 31.15 -7.91
N ALA A 41 -14.16 32.02 -7.99
CA ALA A 41 -15.47 31.80 -7.38
C ALA A 41 -16.20 30.55 -7.91
N LEU A 42 -15.99 30.18 -9.19
CA LEU A 42 -16.61 29.01 -9.80
C LEU A 42 -15.73 27.75 -9.65
N ALA A 43 -14.41 27.91 -9.71
CA ALA A 43 -13.47 26.80 -9.64
C ALA A 43 -13.36 26.21 -8.22
N THR A 44 -13.35 27.06 -7.19
CA THR A 44 -13.19 26.66 -5.77
C THR A 44 -14.25 25.65 -5.30
N PRO A 45 -15.56 25.91 -5.45
CA PRO A 45 -16.58 24.96 -4.97
C PRO A 45 -16.58 23.64 -5.74
N ARG A 46 -16.28 23.66 -7.05
CA ARG A 46 -16.14 22.44 -7.87
C ARG A 46 -14.96 21.59 -7.44
N LEU A 47 -13.81 22.23 -7.20
CA LEU A 47 -12.62 21.56 -6.68
C LEU A 47 -12.92 20.93 -5.32
N LEU A 48 -13.58 21.69 -4.44
CA LEU A 48 -13.93 21.24 -3.09
C LEU A 48 -14.91 20.06 -3.10
N GLY A 49 -15.96 20.13 -3.93
CA GLY A 49 -16.92 19.05 -4.11
C GLY A 49 -16.28 17.77 -4.66
N HIS A 50 -15.43 17.90 -5.68
CA HIS A 50 -14.68 16.76 -6.23
C HIS A 50 -13.73 16.15 -5.20
N PHE A 51 -13.02 16.99 -4.46
CA PHE A 51 -12.11 16.57 -3.41
C PHE A 51 -12.85 15.84 -2.28
N LEU A 52 -14.02 16.35 -1.85
CA LEU A 52 -14.91 15.68 -0.90
C LEU A 52 -15.34 14.30 -1.39
N ALA A 53 -15.83 14.23 -2.64
CA ALA A 53 -16.27 12.98 -3.23
C ALA A 53 -15.15 11.95 -3.28
N LEU A 54 -13.96 12.32 -3.77
CA LEU A 54 -12.80 11.42 -3.86
C LEU A 54 -12.44 10.83 -2.50
N HIS A 55 -12.43 11.69 -1.47
CA HIS A 55 -12.09 11.26 -0.12
C HIS A 55 -13.19 10.42 0.54
N ALA A 56 -14.46 10.70 0.26
CA ALA A 56 -15.58 9.85 0.68
C ALA A 56 -15.52 8.46 0.03
N GLY A 57 -15.23 8.37 -1.28
CA GLY A 57 -15.05 7.09 -1.96
C GLY A 57 -13.89 6.28 -1.40
N ARG A 58 -12.75 6.94 -1.10
CA ARG A 58 -11.62 6.28 -0.40
C ARG A 58 -11.97 5.81 1.01
N LEU A 59 -12.84 6.52 1.72
CA LEU A 59 -13.36 6.04 3.01
C LEU A 59 -14.21 4.79 2.84
N ALA A 60 -15.08 4.74 1.83
CA ALA A 60 -15.87 3.55 1.53
C ALA A 60 -14.96 2.34 1.26
N GLN A 61 -13.90 2.50 0.46
CA GLN A 61 -12.92 1.44 0.22
C GLN A 61 -12.23 0.97 1.52
N ARG A 62 -11.87 1.90 2.42
CA ARG A 62 -11.29 1.53 3.73
C ARG A 62 -12.29 0.80 4.64
N ILE A 63 -13.59 1.12 4.53
CA ILE A 63 -14.63 0.41 5.26
C ILE A 63 -14.77 -1.02 4.72
N CYS A 64 -14.69 -1.22 3.40
CA CYS A 64 -14.64 -2.56 2.80
C CYS A 64 -13.43 -3.37 3.31
N GLY A 65 -12.23 -2.77 3.32
CA GLY A 65 -11.04 -3.43 3.87
C GLY A 65 -11.14 -3.69 5.38
N LEU A 66 -11.78 -2.80 6.13
CA LEU A 66 -12.08 -3.06 7.54
C LEU A 66 -13.02 -4.26 7.70
N ALA A 67 -14.04 -4.40 6.85
CA ALA A 67 -14.96 -5.53 6.90
C ALA A 67 -14.22 -6.87 6.70
N GLU A 68 -13.24 -6.91 5.81
CA GLU A 68 -12.36 -8.06 5.62
C GLU A 68 -11.49 -8.33 6.87
N GLU A 69 -10.88 -7.28 7.42
CA GLU A 69 -10.04 -7.40 8.63
C GLU A 69 -10.83 -7.79 9.89
N LEU A 70 -12.14 -7.54 9.94
CA LEU A 70 -13.00 -7.95 11.06
C LEU A 70 -13.06 -9.47 11.22
N CYS A 71 -12.96 -10.24 10.15
CA CYS A 71 -12.89 -11.71 10.20
C CYS A 71 -11.59 -12.23 10.85
N HIS A 72 -10.55 -11.40 10.89
CA HIS A 72 -9.23 -11.74 11.40
C HIS A 72 -8.88 -11.07 12.74
N VAL A 73 -9.87 -10.49 13.43
CA VAL A 73 -9.68 -9.77 14.71
C VAL A 73 -9.01 -10.63 15.78
N GLN A 74 -9.40 -11.91 15.86
CA GLN A 74 -8.84 -12.81 16.88
C GLN A 74 -7.38 -13.14 16.60
N ALA A 75 -7.03 -13.46 15.36
CA ALA A 75 -5.68 -13.88 14.95
C ALA A 75 -4.69 -12.70 14.85
N ARG A 76 -5.10 -11.57 14.27
CA ARG A 76 -4.22 -10.43 13.93
C ARG A 76 -4.23 -9.31 14.97
N TYR A 77 -5.35 -9.12 15.70
CA TYR A 77 -5.51 -8.01 16.65
C TYR A 77 -5.80 -8.42 18.10
N GLN A 78 -5.58 -9.70 18.43
CA GLN A 78 -5.77 -10.25 19.78
C GLN A 78 -7.17 -9.97 20.34
N GLY A 79 -8.21 -10.11 19.50
CA GLY A 79 -9.61 -9.87 19.89
C GLY A 79 -10.01 -8.40 20.00
N SER A 80 -9.11 -7.45 19.68
CA SER A 80 -9.36 -6.03 19.90
C SER A 80 -9.89 -5.32 18.65
N TYR A 81 -11.21 -5.14 18.56
CA TYR A 81 -11.88 -4.39 17.48
C TYR A 81 -11.36 -2.95 17.32
N ARG A 82 -11.03 -2.27 18.43
CA ARG A 82 -10.50 -0.90 18.39
C ARG A 82 -9.10 -0.85 17.76
N ARG A 83 -8.31 -1.93 17.85
CA ARG A 83 -6.99 -2.02 17.18
C ARG A 83 -7.17 -2.28 15.69
N ALA A 84 -8.09 -3.17 15.31
CA ALA A 84 -8.44 -3.42 13.90
C ALA A 84 -9.02 -2.17 13.20
N ALA A 85 -9.93 -1.46 13.87
CA ALA A 85 -10.45 -0.20 13.36
C ALA A 85 -9.33 0.85 13.24
N ARG A 86 -8.39 0.92 14.20
CA ARG A 86 -7.26 1.86 14.13
C ARG A 86 -6.19 1.49 13.11
N SER A 87 -5.99 0.23 12.74
CA SER A 87 -5.07 -0.13 11.67
C SER A 87 -5.63 0.25 10.30
N CYS A 88 -6.93 0.00 10.07
CA CYS A 88 -7.60 0.30 8.79
C CYS A 88 -7.94 1.79 8.64
N LEU A 89 -8.39 2.43 9.73
CA LEU A 89 -8.85 3.81 9.78
C LEU A 89 -7.88 4.75 10.52
N GLY A 90 -6.65 4.34 10.86
CA GLY A 90 -5.74 5.14 11.71
C GLY A 90 -5.39 6.51 11.13
N GLY A 91 -5.22 6.60 9.80
CA GLY A 91 -5.07 7.88 9.10
C GLY A 91 -6.38 8.65 8.91
N SER A 92 -7.51 8.07 9.33
CA SER A 92 -8.85 8.61 9.10
C SER A 92 -9.21 9.78 10.01
N VAL A 93 -8.53 10.02 11.13
CA VAL A 93 -8.83 11.18 11.98
C VAL A 93 -8.41 12.49 11.29
N ARG A 94 -7.22 12.51 10.68
CA ARG A 94 -6.75 13.64 9.87
C ARG A 94 -7.60 13.79 8.60
N LEU A 95 -7.94 12.67 7.96
CA LEU A 95 -8.82 12.68 6.80
C LEU A 95 -10.24 13.16 7.15
N GLY A 96 -10.78 12.71 8.29
CA GLY A 96 -12.13 13.04 8.75
C GLY A 96 -12.27 14.49 9.18
N SER A 97 -11.28 15.04 9.88
CA SER A 97 -11.23 16.48 10.20
C SER A 97 -11.12 17.33 8.94
N LEU A 98 -10.32 16.90 7.96
CA LEU A 98 -10.19 17.58 6.68
C LEU A 98 -11.50 17.50 5.87
N LEU A 99 -12.16 16.35 5.83
CA LEU A 99 -13.48 16.18 5.21
C LEU A 99 -14.53 17.06 5.87
N LEU A 100 -14.57 17.12 7.21
CA LEU A 100 -15.52 17.97 7.94
C LEU A 100 -15.33 19.45 7.58
N LEU A 101 -14.07 19.90 7.53
CA LEU A 101 -13.72 21.25 7.10
C LEU A 101 -14.16 21.51 5.65
N CYS A 102 -13.93 20.56 4.75
CA CYS A 102 -14.35 20.67 3.37
C CYS A 102 -15.88 20.70 3.22
N VAL A 103 -16.63 19.90 4.00
CA VAL A 103 -18.11 19.94 4.02
C VAL A 103 -18.59 21.30 4.51
N TYR A 104 -17.99 21.83 5.58
CA TYR A 104 -18.33 23.15 6.10
C TYR A 104 -18.14 24.26 5.03
N PHE A 105 -16.98 24.29 4.37
CA PHE A 105 -16.72 25.23 3.29
C PHE A 105 -17.64 25.00 2.08
N TYR A 106 -17.97 23.75 1.76
CA TYR A 106 -18.82 23.44 0.62
C TYR A 106 -20.25 23.94 0.83
N VAL A 107 -20.85 23.64 1.99
CA VAL A 107 -22.21 24.08 2.34
C VAL A 107 -22.31 25.61 2.40
N THR A 108 -21.25 26.28 2.86
CA THR A 108 -21.21 27.75 2.94
C THR A 108 -20.98 28.43 1.58
N LEU A 109 -20.18 27.84 0.69
CA LEU A 109 -19.85 28.45 -0.61
C LEU A 109 -20.83 28.06 -1.73
N CYS A 110 -21.46 26.88 -1.69
CA CYS A 110 -22.29 26.35 -2.79
C CYS A 110 -23.40 25.40 -2.29
N PRO A 111 -24.55 25.93 -1.86
CA PRO A 111 -25.69 25.10 -1.46
C PRO A 111 -26.43 24.44 -2.65
N GLU A 112 -26.26 24.96 -3.86
CA GLU A 112 -27.00 24.56 -5.07
C GLU A 112 -26.43 23.32 -5.79
N LEU A 113 -25.25 22.85 -5.41
CA LEU A 113 -24.59 21.76 -6.13
C LEU A 113 -24.93 20.41 -5.48
N ASP A 114 -25.42 19.46 -6.30
CA ASP A 114 -25.85 18.11 -5.91
C ASP A 114 -24.71 17.23 -5.38
N LEU A 115 -24.29 17.54 -4.15
CA LEU A 115 -23.34 16.75 -3.37
C LEU A 115 -23.72 15.26 -3.29
N PRO A 116 -24.99 14.85 -3.03
CA PRO A 116 -25.31 13.43 -2.91
C PRO A 116 -25.03 12.65 -4.20
N LEU A 117 -25.29 13.23 -5.38
CA LEU A 117 -25.01 12.57 -6.66
C LEU A 117 -23.50 12.42 -6.88
N ALA A 118 -22.71 13.46 -6.59
CA ALA A 118 -21.26 13.39 -6.70
C ALA A 118 -20.65 12.34 -5.76
N LEU A 119 -21.16 12.24 -4.52
CA LEU A 119 -20.74 11.24 -3.54
C LEU A 119 -21.10 9.82 -3.99
N THR A 120 -22.31 9.59 -4.51
CA THR A 120 -22.74 8.26 -4.94
C THR A 120 -21.95 7.78 -6.15
N LEU A 121 -21.74 8.64 -7.16
CA LEU A 121 -20.95 8.30 -8.33
C LEU A 121 -19.51 7.96 -7.98
N GLU A 122 -18.85 8.78 -7.15
CA GLU A 122 -17.47 8.51 -6.75
C GLU A 122 -17.37 7.25 -5.88
N CYS A 123 -18.34 7.01 -4.98
CA CYS A 123 -18.42 5.77 -4.21
C CYS A 123 -18.55 4.55 -5.12
N LEU A 124 -19.45 4.60 -6.11
CA LEU A 124 -19.61 3.54 -7.11
C LEU A 124 -18.31 3.29 -7.89
N CYS A 125 -17.64 4.35 -8.34
CA CYS A 125 -16.35 4.24 -9.04
C CYS A 125 -15.29 3.56 -8.17
N GLN A 126 -15.16 3.93 -6.89
CA GLN A 126 -14.18 3.33 -5.99
C GLN A 126 -14.51 1.86 -5.67
N LEU A 127 -15.79 1.53 -5.50
CA LEU A 127 -16.23 0.14 -5.32
C LEU A 127 -16.00 -0.71 -6.57
N LEU A 128 -16.26 -0.17 -7.76
CA LEU A 128 -15.94 -0.85 -9.03
C LEU A 128 -14.44 -1.06 -9.19
N ASN A 129 -13.62 -0.05 -8.87
CA ASN A 129 -12.16 -0.19 -8.88
C ASN A 129 -11.68 -1.29 -7.94
N LEU A 130 -12.32 -1.42 -6.77
CA LEU A 130 -12.03 -2.48 -5.81
C LEU A 130 -12.39 -3.86 -6.37
N ILE A 131 -13.61 -4.02 -6.91
CA ILE A 131 -14.08 -5.29 -7.48
C ILE A 131 -13.23 -5.71 -8.69
N LEU A 132 -12.85 -4.77 -9.55
CA LEU A 132 -12.03 -5.01 -10.73
C LEU A 132 -10.53 -5.13 -10.42
N GLY A 133 -10.10 -4.84 -9.19
CA GLY A 133 -8.69 -4.88 -8.81
C GLY A 133 -7.82 -3.83 -9.53
N LEU A 134 -8.37 -2.65 -9.86
CA LEU A 134 -7.70 -1.61 -10.67
C LEU A 134 -6.72 -0.73 -9.87
N GLN A 135 -6.60 -0.93 -8.56
CA GLN A 135 -5.67 -0.19 -7.70
C GLN A 135 -4.56 -1.06 -7.10
N PRO A 136 -3.85 -1.89 -7.88
CA PRO A 136 -2.67 -2.56 -7.36
C PRO A 136 -1.55 -1.54 -7.18
N LEU A 137 -0.75 -1.70 -6.12
CA LEU A 137 0.49 -0.93 -6.00
C LEU A 137 1.44 -1.34 -7.13
N THR A 138 2.12 -0.35 -7.71
CA THR A 138 3.17 -0.62 -8.69
C THR A 138 4.37 -1.30 -8.00
N PRO A 139 5.18 -2.08 -8.75
CA PRO A 139 6.39 -2.72 -8.17
C PRO A 139 7.33 -1.71 -7.51
N ALA A 140 7.38 -0.49 -8.04
CA ALA A 140 8.18 0.59 -7.46
C ALA A 140 7.64 1.06 -6.10
N GLU A 141 6.32 1.09 -5.90
CA GLU A 141 5.68 1.46 -4.63
C GLU A 141 5.81 0.33 -3.60
N ILE A 142 5.64 -0.93 -4.03
CA ILE A 142 5.87 -2.11 -3.18
C ILE A 142 7.32 -2.10 -2.66
N SER A 143 8.29 -1.92 -3.55
CA SER A 143 9.71 -1.81 -3.20
C SER A 143 9.98 -0.71 -2.18
N GLU A 144 9.33 0.45 -2.32
CA GLU A 144 9.47 1.56 -1.37
C GLU A 144 8.89 1.22 0.01
N VAL A 145 7.76 0.53 0.08
CA VAL A 145 7.17 0.06 1.34
C VAL A 145 8.11 -0.94 2.02
N CYS A 146 8.62 -1.92 1.26
CA CYS A 146 9.52 -2.94 1.77
C CYS A 146 10.86 -2.36 2.26
N GLU A 147 11.43 -1.40 1.52
CA GLU A 147 12.66 -0.70 1.91
C GLU A 147 12.43 0.12 3.20
N ARG A 148 11.32 0.87 3.27
CA ARG A 148 11.00 1.70 4.46
C ARG A 148 10.73 0.89 5.71
N ARG A 149 10.15 -0.30 5.56
CA ARG A 149 9.81 -1.19 6.68
C ARG A 149 10.87 -2.27 6.92
N HIS A 150 11.98 -2.24 6.18
CA HIS A 150 13.06 -3.23 6.24
C HIS A 150 12.58 -4.69 6.09
N LEU A 151 11.49 -4.92 5.35
CA LEU A 151 10.88 -6.25 5.18
C LEU A 151 11.80 -7.20 4.41
N ASN A 152 12.68 -6.66 3.57
CA ASN A 152 13.66 -7.43 2.81
C ASN A 152 14.63 -8.20 3.71
N VAL A 153 14.95 -7.68 4.90
CA VAL A 153 15.85 -8.35 5.84
C VAL A 153 15.18 -9.57 6.47
N ALA A 154 13.93 -9.42 6.89
CA ALA A 154 13.15 -10.52 7.47
C ALA A 154 13.01 -11.68 6.47
N GLN A 155 12.70 -11.36 5.21
CA GLN A 155 12.61 -12.34 4.14
C GLN A 155 13.96 -13.04 3.88
N GLY A 156 15.06 -12.28 3.84
CA GLY A 156 16.41 -12.83 3.67
C GLY A 156 16.83 -13.77 4.81
N LEU A 157 16.51 -13.41 6.05
CA LEU A 157 16.80 -14.24 7.22
C LEU A 157 16.00 -15.55 7.19
N ALA A 158 14.70 -15.50 6.88
CA ALA A 158 13.86 -16.68 6.76
C ALA A 158 14.40 -17.64 5.68
N TRP A 159 14.80 -17.11 4.52
CA TRP A 159 15.39 -17.90 3.45
C TRP A 159 16.73 -18.53 3.86
N SER A 160 17.61 -17.74 4.51
CA SER A 160 18.91 -18.22 4.97
C SER A 160 18.78 -19.36 5.98
N TYR A 161 17.79 -19.30 6.87
CA TYR A 161 17.52 -20.36 7.83
C TYR A 161 16.93 -21.61 7.15
N TYR A 162 16.02 -21.43 6.18
CA TYR A 162 15.47 -22.55 5.43
C TYR A 162 16.55 -23.31 4.65
N VAL A 163 17.34 -22.61 3.84
CA VAL A 163 18.38 -23.23 3.00
C VAL A 163 19.57 -23.70 3.84
N GLY A 164 20.02 -22.86 4.77
CA GLY A 164 21.24 -23.09 5.54
C GLY A 164 21.09 -24.08 6.70
N TYR A 165 19.86 -24.44 7.08
CA TYR A 165 19.62 -25.34 8.20
C TYR A 165 18.52 -26.36 7.90
N LEU A 166 17.28 -25.90 7.69
CA LEU A 166 16.11 -26.79 7.61
C LEU A 166 16.23 -27.80 6.45
N LYS A 167 16.57 -27.33 5.25
CA LYS A 167 16.68 -28.19 4.06
C LYS A 167 17.71 -29.32 4.23
N LEU A 168 18.77 -29.08 5.01
CA LEU A 168 19.84 -30.05 5.22
C LEU A 168 19.47 -31.09 6.28
N ILE A 169 18.74 -30.68 7.31
CA ILE A 169 18.54 -31.47 8.51
C ILE A 169 17.22 -32.27 8.46
N LEU A 170 16.16 -31.71 7.89
CA LEU A 170 14.85 -32.39 7.83
C LEU A 170 14.85 -33.75 7.09
N PRO A 171 15.63 -33.99 6.02
CA PRO A 171 15.67 -35.29 5.36
C PRO A 171 16.12 -36.43 6.28
N GLY A 172 16.96 -36.13 7.28
CA GLY A 172 17.45 -37.11 8.26
C GLY A 172 16.42 -37.52 9.32
N PHE A 173 15.29 -36.81 9.43
CA PHE A 173 14.27 -37.04 10.47
C PHE A 173 13.11 -37.95 10.04
N GLY A 174 13.14 -38.51 8.82
CA GLY A 174 12.18 -39.53 8.39
C GLY A 174 10.71 -39.07 8.35
N VAL A 175 10.47 -37.75 8.30
CA VAL A 175 9.12 -37.19 8.20
C VAL A 175 8.58 -37.50 6.81
N ARG A 176 7.63 -38.44 6.73
CA ARG A 176 7.02 -38.95 5.49
C ARG A 176 6.30 -37.89 4.65
N ASP A 177 5.99 -36.73 5.24
CA ASP A 177 5.37 -35.59 4.57
C ASP A 177 6.28 -34.35 4.64
N HIS A 178 7.49 -34.49 4.10
CA HIS A 178 8.54 -33.45 4.07
C HIS A 178 8.02 -32.12 3.48
N ASP A 179 7.25 -32.19 2.40
CA ASP A 179 6.75 -31.04 1.66
C ASP A 179 5.60 -30.31 2.38
N HIS A 180 4.79 -31.05 3.13
CA HIS A 180 3.66 -30.47 3.86
C HIS A 180 4.12 -29.74 5.13
N PHE A 181 5.08 -30.33 5.87
CA PHE A 181 5.63 -29.72 7.08
C PHE A 181 6.47 -28.47 6.78
N THR A 182 7.29 -28.50 5.74
CA THR A 182 8.07 -27.33 5.30
C THR A 182 7.16 -26.21 4.81
N SER A 183 6.14 -26.52 4.01
CA SER A 183 5.14 -25.54 3.53
C SER A 183 4.38 -24.87 4.69
N LEU A 184 3.96 -25.63 5.71
CA LEU A 184 3.29 -25.10 6.90
C LEU A 184 4.19 -24.19 7.73
N CYS A 185 5.45 -24.59 7.98
CA CYS A 185 6.39 -23.79 8.74
C CYS A 185 6.76 -22.49 8.01
N LEU A 186 7.03 -22.54 6.70
CA LEU A 186 7.31 -21.35 5.90
C LEU A 186 6.10 -20.43 5.84
N SER A 187 4.92 -20.97 5.59
CA SER A 187 3.66 -20.20 5.56
C SER A 187 3.37 -19.55 6.91
N SER A 188 3.64 -20.25 8.02
CA SER A 188 3.50 -19.71 9.38
C SER A 188 4.52 -18.60 9.67
N LEU A 189 5.78 -18.76 9.26
CA LEU A 189 6.82 -17.73 9.40
C LEU A 189 6.50 -16.50 8.56
N ILE A 190 6.09 -16.69 7.30
CA ILE A 190 5.71 -15.62 6.36
C ILE A 190 4.49 -14.85 6.89
N CYS A 191 3.47 -15.55 7.39
CA CYS A 191 2.31 -14.95 8.04
C CYS A 191 2.68 -14.19 9.32
N GLN A 192 3.58 -14.72 10.16
CA GLN A 192 4.05 -14.02 11.37
C GLN A 192 4.90 -12.78 11.04
N MET A 193 5.60 -12.77 9.91
CA MET A 193 6.36 -11.61 9.44
C MET A 193 5.49 -10.56 8.74
N GLY A 194 4.18 -10.79 8.59
CA GLY A 194 3.24 -9.83 8.00
C GLY A 194 3.45 -9.60 6.50
N ILE A 195 4.01 -10.59 5.80
CA ILE A 195 4.17 -10.58 4.35
C ILE A 195 2.89 -11.16 3.76
N GLU A 196 1.98 -10.31 3.30
CA GLU A 196 0.82 -10.76 2.52
C GLU A 196 1.31 -11.35 1.20
N THR A 197 0.96 -12.61 0.98
CA THR A 197 1.37 -13.41 -0.18
C THR A 197 0.77 -12.83 -1.44
N VAL A 198 1.61 -12.26 -2.31
CA VAL A 198 1.27 -12.15 -3.73
C VAL A 198 1.51 -13.52 -4.37
N SER A 199 0.41 -14.18 -4.74
CA SER A 199 0.29 -15.33 -5.66
C SER A 199 0.78 -16.72 -5.18
N PRO A 200 0.02 -17.80 -5.47
CA PRO A 200 0.34 -19.17 -5.06
C PRO A 200 1.42 -19.89 -5.90
N THR A 201 2.01 -19.26 -6.92
CA THR A 201 3.10 -19.84 -7.72
C THR A 201 4.43 -19.19 -7.36
N TRP A 202 5.13 -19.79 -6.41
CA TRP A 202 6.44 -19.32 -5.92
C TRP A 202 7.55 -19.36 -6.99
N ASP A 203 7.31 -20.02 -8.12
CA ASP A 203 8.24 -20.09 -9.26
C ASP A 203 8.30 -18.77 -10.07
N ASP A 204 7.27 -17.92 -10.01
CA ASP A 204 7.21 -16.66 -10.76
C ASP A 204 7.86 -15.46 -10.03
N LEU A 205 8.20 -15.61 -8.75
CA LEU A 205 8.77 -14.55 -7.90
C LEU A 205 10.31 -14.52 -7.90
N ILE A 206 10.94 -15.56 -8.43
CA ILE A 206 12.40 -15.69 -8.56
C ILE A 206 13.05 -14.51 -9.33
N PRO A 207 12.44 -13.91 -10.39
CA PRO A 207 13.10 -12.86 -11.17
C PRO A 207 12.93 -11.44 -10.61
N LEU A 208 12.03 -11.19 -9.66
CA LEU A 208 11.63 -9.82 -9.28
C LEU A 208 12.43 -9.22 -8.11
N CYS A 209 13.10 -10.05 -7.31
CA CYS A 209 13.83 -9.61 -6.12
C CYS A 209 15.34 -9.92 -6.13
N LEU A 210 15.82 -10.67 -7.12
CA LEU A 210 17.24 -11.03 -7.24
C LEU A 210 17.85 -10.31 -8.45
N PRO A 211 18.97 -9.57 -8.29
CA PRO A 211 19.72 -9.10 -9.44
C PRO A 211 20.13 -10.30 -10.30
N HIS A 212 20.05 -10.15 -11.62
CA HIS A 212 20.28 -11.19 -12.64
C HIS A 212 21.57 -12.01 -12.44
N SER A 213 22.54 -11.48 -11.69
CA SER A 213 23.80 -12.13 -11.30
C SER A 213 23.65 -13.27 -10.28
N ALA A 214 22.53 -13.37 -9.56
CA ALA A 214 22.30 -14.42 -8.56
C ALA A 214 21.53 -15.64 -9.11
N LEU A 215 20.90 -15.53 -10.30
CA LEU A 215 20.22 -16.66 -10.95
C LEU A 215 21.18 -17.77 -11.38
N HIS A 216 22.45 -17.46 -11.65
CA HIS A 216 23.45 -18.46 -12.02
C HIS A 216 23.87 -19.39 -10.87
N ILE A 217 23.58 -19.04 -9.61
CA ILE A 217 23.92 -19.88 -8.45
C ILE A 217 22.80 -20.89 -8.14
N VAL A 218 21.59 -20.68 -8.67
CA VAL A 218 20.41 -21.53 -8.40
C VAL A 218 20.24 -22.65 -9.45
N SER A 219 21.03 -22.63 -10.53
CA SER A 219 20.95 -23.63 -11.63
C SER A 219 22.07 -24.69 -11.60
N ALA A 220 22.81 -24.80 -10.49
CA ALA A 220 23.84 -25.82 -10.27
C ALA A 220 23.50 -26.72 -9.08
#